data_AF-A0A7K3Z4H7-F1
#
_entry.id   AF-A0A7K3Z4H7-F1
#
_cell.length_a   1.000
_cell.length_b   1.000
_cell.length_c   1.000
_cell.angle_alpha   90.00
_cell.angle_beta   90.00
_cell.angle_gamma   90.00
#
_symmetry.space_group_name_H-M   'P 1'
#
loop_
_entity.id
_entity.type
_entity.pdbx_description
1 polymer ?
#
loop_
_entity_poly.entity_id
_entity_poly.type
_entity_poly.pdbx_seq_one_letter_code
_entity_poly.pdbx_strand_id
1 'polypeptide(L)'
;TVLKAEKGKLVASFNRGYQCVEKCSMPKVCPSSGISKPCTMTELFRFACPEAFILVSYSMAPGMGALRGEEVLSFLESVKSKDKFAVATVCDCHGVLDCFMKTNKP
;
A
#
# COMPACT_ATOMS: atom_id res chain seq x y z
N THR A 1 1.57 6.54 13.39
CA THR A 1 2.03 6.21 12.03
C THR A 1 3.47 6.62 11.88
N VAL A 2 4.33 5.75 11.35
CA VAL A 2 5.67 6.16 10.90
C VAL A 2 5.61 6.39 9.41
N LEU A 3 6.13 7.53 8.94
CA LEU A 3 6.31 7.84 7.53
C LEU A 3 7.81 7.88 7.26
N LYS A 4 8.29 7.04 6.35
CA LYS A 4 9.66 7.12 5.83
C LYS A 4 9.60 7.52 4.37
N ALA A 5 10.26 8.62 4.01
CA ALA A 5 10.33 9.11 2.63
C ALA A 5 11.75 8.92 2.06
N GLU A 6 11.85 8.35 0.87
CA GLU A 6 13.05 8.27 0.04
C GLU A 6 12.72 8.77 -1.38
N LYS A 7 13.67 8.75 -2.34
CA LYS A 7 13.46 9.24 -3.73
C LYS A 7 12.22 8.62 -4.38
N GLY A 8 11.08 9.31 -4.28
CA GLY A 8 9.78 8.87 -4.82
C GLY A 8 9.07 7.77 -4.02
N LYS A 9 9.55 7.37 -2.83
CA LYS A 9 8.92 6.29 -2.04
C LYS A 9 8.47 6.80 -0.68
N LEU A 10 7.26 6.44 -0.26
CA LEU A 10 6.76 6.66 1.11
C LEU A 10 6.32 5.33 1.71
N VAL A 11 6.80 5.00 2.90
CA VAL A 11 6.37 3.82 3.66
C VAL A 11 5.59 4.26 4.89
N ALA A 12 4.40 3.68 5.09
CA ALA A 12 3.53 3.93 6.22
C ALA A 12 3.20 2.63 6.97
N SER A 13 3.20 2.70 8.30
CA SER A 13 2.80 1.58 9.16
C SER A 13 2.05 2.06 10.40
N PHE A 14 0.93 1.38 10.70
CA PHE A 14 0.28 1.44 12.00
C PHE A 14 0.92 0.48 13.02
N ASN A 15 1.55 -0.61 12.57
CA ASN A 15 2.14 -1.67 13.41
C ASN A 15 3.65 -1.47 13.64
N ARG A 16 4.04 -0.31 14.18
CA ARG A 16 5.48 0.05 14.34
C ARG A 16 6.19 -0.86 15.34
N GLY A 17 7.26 -1.53 14.91
CA GLY A 17 8.13 -2.31 15.79
C GLY A 17 7.61 -3.72 16.12
N TYR A 18 6.51 -4.12 15.48
CA TYR A 18 5.91 -5.44 15.65
C TYR A 18 5.84 -6.16 14.30
N GLN A 19 5.91 -7.49 14.34
CA GLN A 19 5.70 -8.33 13.15
C GLN A 19 4.21 -8.60 12.94
N CYS A 20 3.78 -8.76 11.70
CA CYS A 20 2.42 -9.22 11.42
C CYS A 20 2.23 -10.65 11.94
N VAL A 21 1.02 -10.97 12.43
CA VAL A 21 0.61 -12.36 12.59
C VAL A 21 0.44 -13.01 11.22
N GLU A 22 0.69 -14.31 11.13
CA GLU A 22 0.71 -15.06 9.87
C GLU A 22 -0.58 -14.94 9.06
N LYS A 23 -1.74 -15.07 9.72
CA LYS A 23 -3.07 -14.96 9.11
C LYS A 23 -3.78 -13.72 9.65
N CYS A 24 -3.35 -12.55 9.19
CA CYS A 24 -3.97 -11.29 9.59
C CYS A 24 -5.28 -11.07 8.81
N SER A 25 -6.42 -11.10 9.50
CA SER A 25 -7.73 -10.74 8.94
C SER A 25 -7.96 -9.22 8.82
N MET A 26 -6.93 -8.42 9.09
CA MET A 26 -6.94 -6.96 9.03
C MET A 26 -7.95 -6.23 9.95
N PRO A 27 -8.23 -6.73 11.18
CA PRO A 27 -9.25 -6.13 12.07
C PRO A 27 -8.91 -4.70 12.49
N LYS A 28 -9.89 -3.92 12.95
CA LYS A 28 -9.71 -2.52 13.42
C LYS A 28 -8.63 -2.38 14.49
N VAL A 29 -8.54 -3.34 15.43
CA VAL A 29 -7.50 -3.41 16.46
C VAL A 29 -6.46 -4.46 16.04
N CYS A 30 -5.20 -4.07 15.94
CA CYS A 30 -4.14 -4.97 15.49
C CYS A 30 -3.92 -6.12 16.49
N PRO A 31 -3.92 -7.39 16.06
CA PRO A 31 -3.72 -8.53 16.96
C PRO A 31 -2.27 -8.66 17.46
N SER A 32 -1.30 -8.01 16.79
CA SER A 32 0.12 -8.08 17.16
C SER A 32 0.53 -6.96 18.13
N SER A 33 0.12 -5.71 17.85
CA SER A 33 0.50 -4.55 18.66
C SER A 33 -0.58 -4.02 19.59
N GLY A 34 -1.83 -4.49 19.48
CA GLY A 34 -2.97 -3.95 20.22
C GLY A 34 -3.43 -2.55 19.77
N ILE A 35 -2.81 -1.98 18.74
CA ILE A 35 -3.11 -0.63 18.26
C ILE A 35 -4.49 -0.61 17.60
N SER A 36 -5.37 0.29 18.08
CA SER A 36 -6.62 0.62 17.40
C SER A 36 -6.35 1.58 16.26
N LYS A 37 -6.55 1.12 15.01
CA LYS A 37 -6.35 1.94 13.82
C LYS A 37 -7.46 3.00 13.69
N PRO A 38 -7.12 4.27 13.40
CA PRO A 38 -8.12 5.31 13.20
C PRO A 38 -8.88 5.17 11.87
N CYS A 39 -8.25 4.55 10.88
CA CYS A 39 -8.78 4.24 9.54
C CYS A 39 -7.99 3.05 8.96
N THR A 40 -8.43 2.53 7.81
CA THR A 40 -7.64 1.60 6.99
C THR A 40 -6.49 2.35 6.30
N MET A 41 -5.43 1.63 5.92
CA MET A 41 -4.34 2.24 5.15
C MET A 41 -4.82 2.71 3.76
N THR A 42 -5.79 2.02 3.18
CA THR A 42 -6.44 2.42 1.92
C THR A 42 -7.06 3.81 2.06
N GLU A 43 -7.86 4.05 3.10
CA GLU A 43 -8.46 5.36 3.35
C GLU A 43 -7.39 6.44 3.59
N LEU A 44 -6.35 6.12 4.38
CA LEU A 44 -5.25 7.06 4.63
C LEU A 44 -4.55 7.47 3.33
N PHE A 45 -4.27 6.52 2.44
CA PHE A 45 -3.59 6.81 1.18
C PHE A 45 -4.50 7.53 0.18
N ARG A 46 -5.79 7.19 0.12
CA ARG A 46 -6.77 7.96 -0.69
C ARG A 46 -6.85 9.41 -0.25
N PHE A 47 -6.79 9.67 1.05
CA PHE A 47 -6.75 11.04 1.59
C PHE A 47 -5.42 11.74 1.26
N ALA A 48 -4.30 11.07 1.48
CA ALA A 48 -2.97 11.68 1.35
C ALA A 48 -2.53 11.88 -0.12
N CYS A 49 -2.93 10.99 -1.02
CA CYS A 49 -2.60 11.04 -2.45
C CYS A 49 -3.78 10.52 -3.29
N PRO A 50 -4.79 11.36 -3.54
CA PRO A 50 -6.00 10.96 -4.28
C PRO A 50 -5.73 10.38 -5.67
N GLU A 51 -4.63 10.78 -6.30
CA GLU A 51 -4.26 10.37 -7.67
C GLU A 51 -3.47 9.06 -7.72
N ALA A 52 -3.11 8.49 -6.57
CA ALA A 52 -2.43 7.21 -6.52
C ALA A 52 -3.38 6.08 -6.90
N PHE A 53 -2.93 5.18 -7.77
CA PHE A 53 -3.61 3.91 -7.95
C PHE A 53 -3.31 3.03 -6.74
N ILE A 54 -4.33 2.50 -6.05
CA ILE A 54 -4.12 1.69 -4.84
C ILE A 54 -4.37 0.22 -5.15
N LEU A 55 -3.34 -0.59 -4.98
CA LEU A 55 -3.35 -2.03 -5.07
C LEU A 55 -3.46 -2.62 -3.65
N VAL A 56 -4.54 -3.34 -3.38
CA VAL A 56 -4.77 -3.94 -2.07
C VAL A 56 -4.13 -5.34 -2.04
N SER A 57 -3.25 -5.55 -1.08
CA SER A 57 -2.64 -6.85 -0.79
C SER A 57 -3.52 -7.65 0.15
N TYR A 58 -3.89 -8.86 -0.28
CA TYR A 58 -4.70 -9.81 0.47
C TYR A 58 -3.82 -10.94 1.01
N SER A 59 -3.98 -11.31 2.27
CA SER A 59 -3.29 -12.48 2.84
C SER A 59 -3.94 -13.76 2.29
N MET A 60 -3.14 -14.62 1.67
CA MET A 60 -3.60 -15.89 1.10
C MET A 60 -3.21 -17.08 1.98
N ALA A 61 -2.03 -16.98 2.60
CA ALA A 61 -1.46 -17.97 3.51
C ALA A 61 -0.47 -17.27 4.47
N PRO A 62 -0.01 -17.93 5.55
CA PRO A 62 1.09 -17.46 6.37
C PRO A 62 2.28 -16.95 5.55
N GLY A 63 2.66 -15.69 5.75
CA GLY A 63 3.78 -15.07 5.03
C GLY A 63 3.54 -14.80 3.54
N MET A 64 2.34 -15.05 3.02
CA MET A 64 2.00 -14.90 1.60
C MET A 64 0.88 -13.85 1.41
N GLY A 65 1.24 -12.74 0.76
CA GLY A 65 0.31 -11.76 0.24
C GLY A 65 0.14 -11.89 -1.28
N ALA A 66 -1.03 -11.52 -1.79
CA ALA A 66 -1.32 -11.48 -3.22
C ALA A 66 -2.11 -10.23 -3.60
N LEU A 67 -2.04 -9.87 -4.88
CA LEU A 67 -2.89 -8.84 -5.50
C LEU A 67 -3.93 -9.52 -6.39
N ARG A 68 -5.08 -8.88 -6.58
CA ARG A 68 -6.05 -9.36 -7.57
C ARG A 68 -5.54 -9.07 -8.98
N GLY A 69 -5.60 -10.06 -9.86
CA GLY A 69 -5.13 -9.91 -11.25
C GLY A 69 -5.85 -8.78 -11.99
N GLU A 70 -7.16 -8.63 -11.78
CA GLU A 70 -7.97 -7.56 -12.36
C GLU A 70 -7.52 -6.16 -11.91
N GLU A 71 -7.11 -5.98 -10.65
CA GLU A 71 -6.59 -4.71 -10.12
C GLU A 71 -5.24 -4.37 -10.76
N VAL A 72 -4.37 -5.38 -10.91
CA VAL A 72 -3.06 -5.21 -11.57
C VAL A 72 -3.22 -4.85 -13.04
N LEU A 73 -4.10 -5.53 -13.77
CA LEU A 73 -4.37 -5.22 -15.18
C LEU A 73 -4.95 -3.82 -15.35
N SER A 74 -5.91 -3.43 -14.49
CA SER A 74 -6.49 -2.09 -14.49
C SER A 74 -5.44 -1.01 -14.18
N PHE A 75 -4.55 -1.27 -13.24
CA PHE A 75 -3.41 -0.40 -12.95
C PHE A 75 -2.53 -0.21 -14.18
N LEU A 76 -2.08 -1.31 -14.79
CA LEU A 76 -1.19 -1.29 -15.95
C LEU A 76 -1.81 -0.51 -17.11
N GLU A 77 -3.10 -0.71 -17.38
CA GLU A 77 -3.82 0.06 -18.40
C GLU A 77 -3.86 1.56 -18.05
N SER A 78 -4.15 1.89 -16.79
CA SER A 78 -4.28 3.29 -16.33
C SER A 78 -2.99 4.11 -16.42
N VAL A 79 -1.82 3.46 -16.49
CA VAL A 79 -0.51 4.14 -16.51
C VAL A 79 0.15 4.17 -17.89
N LYS A 80 -0.36 3.44 -18.89
CA LYS A 80 0.26 3.37 -20.24
C LYS A 80 0.52 4.73 -20.88
N SER A 81 -0.40 5.67 -20.72
CA SER A 81 -0.33 7.02 -21.30
C SER A 81 0.21 8.08 -20.34
N LYS A 82 0.67 7.70 -19.13
CA LYS A 82 1.11 8.64 -18.10
C LYS A 82 2.62 8.74 -18.04
N ASP A 83 3.14 9.96 -18.13
CA ASP A 83 4.57 10.25 -17.89
C ASP A 83 4.92 10.28 -16.40
N LYS A 84 3.94 10.49 -15.52
CA LYS A 84 4.10 10.47 -14.06
C LYS A 84 2.91 9.76 -13.45
N PHE A 85 3.16 8.86 -12.51
CA PHE A 85 2.09 8.17 -11.80
C PHE A 85 2.56 7.77 -10.40
N ALA A 86 1.61 7.67 -9.48
CA ALA A 86 1.82 7.11 -8.16
C ALA A 86 1.03 5.80 -8.04
N VAL A 87 1.62 4.83 -7.39
CA VAL A 87 0.97 3.57 -7.06
C VAL A 87 1.25 3.24 -5.61
N ALA A 88 0.21 2.86 -4.89
CA ALA A 88 0.32 2.39 -3.53
C ALA A 88 0.05 0.89 -3.49
N THR A 89 0.86 0.14 -2.74
CA THR A 89 0.52 -1.23 -2.34
C THR A 89 0.21 -1.23 -0.86
N VAL A 90 -0.98 -1.67 -0.46
CA VAL A 90 -1.46 -1.54 0.92
C VAL A 90 -2.09 -2.83 1.43
N CYS A 91 -1.91 -3.11 2.72
CA CYS A 91 -2.90 -3.83 3.54
C CYS A 91 -3.47 -2.82 4.55
N ASP A 92 -4.52 -3.15 5.31
CA ASP A 92 -5.10 -2.15 6.24
C ASP A 92 -4.14 -1.63 7.33
N CYS A 93 -2.98 -2.27 7.52
CA CYS A 93 -1.99 -1.91 8.53
C CYS A 93 -0.72 -1.25 7.95
N HIS A 94 -0.39 -1.51 6.68
CA HIS A 94 0.90 -1.17 6.05
C HIS A 94 0.68 -0.67 4.63
N GLY A 95 1.43 0.34 4.22
CA GLY A 95 1.36 0.88 2.87
C GLY A 95 2.72 1.32 2.36
N VAL A 96 2.96 1.10 1.07
CA VAL A 96 4.11 1.65 0.35
C VAL A 96 3.57 2.43 -0.84
N LEU A 97 3.83 3.74 -0.90
CA LEU A 97 3.61 4.58 -2.05
C LEU A 97 4.90 4.63 -2.85
N ASP A 98 4.81 4.41 -4.15
CA ASP A 98 5.90 4.64 -5.09
C ASP A 98 5.43 5.61 -6.18
N CYS A 99 6.22 6.65 -6.42
CA CYS A 99 6.01 7.67 -7.42
C CYS A 99 7.03 7.50 -8.53
N PHE A 100 6.54 7.31 -9.75
CA PHE A 100 7.34 7.08 -10.94
C PHE A 100 7.24 8.24 -11.90
N MET A 101 8.33 8.48 -12.62
CA MET A 101 8.39 9.39 -13.75
C MET A 101 9.05 8.65 -14.91
N LYS A 102 8.37 8.59 -16.05
CA LYS A 102 8.91 8.04 -17.28
C LYS A 102 10.13 8.88 -17.68
N THR A 103 11.27 8.23 -17.80
CA THR A 103 12.48 8.87 -18.28
C THR A 103 12.56 8.66 -19.78
N ASN A 104 12.58 9.75 -20.54
CA ASN A 104 12.99 9.73 -21.94
C ASN A 104 14.52 9.69 -21.97
N LYS A 105 15.12 8.64 -21.42
CA LYS A 105 16.54 8.40 -21.67
C LYS A 105 16.64 7.78 -23.08
N PRO A 106 17.49 8.33 -23.97
CA PRO A 106 17.74 7.73 -25.27
C PRO A 106 18.32 6.32 -25.13
#